data_AF-A0A257NG35-F1
#
_entry.id   AF-A0A257NG35-F1
#
_cell.length_a   1.000
_cell.length_b   1.000
_cell.length_c   1.000
_cell.angle_alpha   90.00
_cell.angle_beta   90.00
_cell.angle_gamma   90.00
#
_symmetry.space_group_name_H-M   'P 1'
#
loop_
_entity.id
_entity.type
_entity.pdbx_description
1 polymer ?
#
loop_
_entity_poly.entity_id
_entity_poly.type
_entity_poly.pdbx_seq_one_letter_code
_entity_poly.pdbx_strand_id
1 'polypeptide(L)' 'MPANRLSMLKIREVLRLKWANDLSDRKIAQCCNIPRPAVANYVEHAEQAGLSWPLPDTLTDAELERLLFSALRKSSVR' A
#
# COMPACT_ATOMS: atom_id res chain seq x y z
N MET A 1 4.44 20.05 -9.83
CA MET A 1 5.49 19.21 -9.22
C MET A 1 5.02 17.76 -9.32
N PRO A 2 5.72 16.86 -10.03
CA PRO A 2 5.26 15.49 -10.16
C PRO A 2 5.30 14.84 -8.77
N ALA A 3 4.14 14.39 -8.30
CA ALA A 3 4.04 13.63 -7.06
C ALA A 3 5.05 12.48 -7.14
N ASN A 4 5.98 12.47 -6.19
CA ASN A 4 7.03 11.47 -6.08
C ASN A 4 6.36 10.11 -5.82
N ARG A 5 5.85 9.48 -6.89
CA ARG A 5 5.19 8.18 -6.85
C ARG A 5 6.22 7.23 -6.27
N LEU A 6 5.96 6.74 -5.06
CA LEU A 6 6.68 5.59 -4.53
C LEU A 6 6.65 4.52 -5.62
N SER A 7 7.82 4.00 -6.00
CA SER A 7 7.88 2.90 -6.96
C SER A 7 6.95 1.79 -6.46
N MET A 8 6.11 1.22 -7.31
CA MET A 8 5.12 0.20 -6.90
C MET A 8 5.76 -0.98 -6.15
N LEU A 9 7.04 -1.27 -6.44
CA LEU A 9 7.90 -2.16 -5.66
C LEU A 9 7.93 -1.85 -4.16
N LYS A 10 8.00 -0.57 -3.79
CA LYS A 10 8.04 -0.11 -2.40
C LYS A 10 6.69 -0.29 -1.70
N ILE A 11 5.59 -0.11 -2.42
CA ILE A 11 4.23 -0.36 -1.89
C ILE A 11 4.01 -1.87 -1.70
N ARG A 12 4.44 -2.69 -2.67
CA ARG A 12 4.44 -4.15 -2.52
C ARG A 12 5.25 -4.57 -1.29
N GLU A 13 6.41 -3.95 -1.07
CA GLU A 13 7.22 -4.22 0.11
C GLU A 13 6.53 -3.81 1.41
N VAL A 14 5.82 -2.68 1.44
CA VAL A 14 4.97 -2.27 2.58
C VAL A 14 3.92 -3.33 2.89
N LEU A 15 3.19 -3.79 1.88
CA LEU A 15 2.16 -4.82 2.02
C LEU A 15 2.78 -6.16 2.45
N ARG A 16 3.94 -6.52 1.90
CA ARG A 16 4.70 -7.71 2.31
C ARG A 16 5.14 -7.62 3.77
N LEU A 17 5.70 -6.51 4.20
CA LEU A 17 6.15 -6.33 5.58
C LEU A 17 4.96 -6.38 6.57
N LYS A 18 3.80 -5.87 6.15
CA LYS A 18 2.57 -5.94 6.95
C LYS A 18 2.01 -7.36 7.03
N TRP A 19 1.77 -8.01 5.90
CA TRP A 19 1.05 -9.28 5.86
C TRP A 19 1.95 -10.51 6.01
N ALA A 20 3.19 -10.47 5.55
CA ALA A 20 4.13 -11.58 5.65
C ALA A 20 4.91 -11.60 6.98
N ASN A 21 5.16 -10.43 7.58
CA ASN A 21 5.94 -10.31 8.82
C ASN A 21 5.16 -9.73 10.01
N ASP A 22 3.87 -9.45 9.84
CA ASP A 22 2.98 -8.86 10.87
C ASP A 22 3.59 -7.61 11.55
N LEU A 23 4.33 -6.79 10.79
CA LEU A 23 5.02 -5.64 11.35
C LEU A 23 4.05 -4.48 11.62
N SER A 24 4.31 -3.75 12.70
CA SER A 24 3.59 -2.52 13.00
C SER A 24 3.93 -1.42 11.99
N ASP A 25 2.96 -0.54 11.70
CA ASP A 25 3.10 0.53 10.70
C ASP A 25 4.28 1.46 10.99
N ARG A 26 4.67 1.61 12.27
CA ARG A 26 5.90 2.32 12.69
C ARG A 26 7.17 1.72 12.09
N LYS A 27 7.34 0.41 12.16
CA LYS A 27 8.52 -0.30 11.64
C LYS A 27 8.53 -0.24 10.13
N ILE A 28 7.38 -0.42 9.50
CA ILE A 28 7.22 -0.35 8.05
C ILE A 28 7.55 1.05 7.53
N ALA A 29 7.06 2.10 8.21
CA ALA A 29 7.38 3.49 7.89
C ALA A 29 8.90 3.75 7.92
N GLN A 30 9.61 3.22 8.91
CA GLN A 30 11.06 3.33 9.03
C GLN A 30 11.79 2.54 7.93
N CYS A 31 11.40 1.29 7.67
CA CYS A 31 12.01 0.45 6.63
C CYS A 31 11.83 1.03 5.22
N CYS A 32 10.63 1.51 4.91
CA CYS A 32 10.30 2.02 3.58
C CYS A 32 10.56 3.53 3.43
N ASN A 33 10.96 4.21 4.51
CA ASN A 33 11.16 5.66 4.60
C ASN A 33 9.95 6.45 4.10
N ILE A 34 8.77 6.10 4.61
CA ILE A 34 7.48 6.73 4.27
C ILE A 34 6.72 7.15 5.53
N PRO A 35 5.89 8.18 5.46
CA PRO A 35 5.12 8.62 6.61
C PRO A 35 4.15 7.51 7.06
N ARG A 36 4.10 7.24 8.37
CA ARG A 36 3.15 6.32 9.01
C ARG A 36 1.71 6.43 8.50
N PRO A 37 1.10 7.62 8.37
CA PRO A 37 -0.28 7.71 7.87
C PRO A 37 -0.42 7.20 6.43
N ALA A 38 0.61 7.33 5.59
CA ALA A 38 0.57 6.74 4.25
C ALA A 38 0.61 5.21 4.32
N VAL A 39 1.43 4.62 5.22
CA VAL A 39 1.44 3.16 5.46
C VAL A 39 0.05 2.67 5.84
N ALA A 40 -0.59 3.31 6.83
CA ALA A 40 -1.92 2.94 7.29
C ALA A 40 -2.94 3.01 6.15
N ASN A 41 -2.94 4.10 5.38
CA ASN A 41 -3.83 4.26 4.22
C ASN A 41 -3.61 3.15 3.18
N TYR A 42 -2.35 2.82 2.85
CA TYR A 42 -2.06 1.76 1.88
C TYR A 42 -2.54 0.39 2.35
N VAL A 43 -2.33 0.07 3.62
CA VAL A 43 -2.78 -1.20 4.22
C VAL A 43 -4.31 -1.28 4.22
N GLU A 44 -4.98 -0.25 4.75
CA GLU A 44 -6.44 -0.18 4.80
C GLU A 44 -7.06 -0.30 3.40
N HIS A 45 -6.48 0.36 2.40
CA HIS A 45 -6.96 0.27 1.03
C HIS A 45 -6.71 -1.09 0.39
N ALA A 46 -5.60 -1.74 0.73
CA ALA A 46 -5.35 -3.08 0.24
C ALA A 46 -6.36 -4.07 0.84
N GLU A 47 -6.70 -3.92 2.12
CA GLU A 47 -7.77 -4.69 2.79
C GLU A 47 -9.15 -4.40 2.17
N GLN A 48 -9.48 -3.12 1.92
CA GLN A 48 -10.73 -2.73 1.25
C GLN A 48 -10.82 -3.22 -0.20
N ALA A 49 -9.68 -3.33 -0.89
CA ALA A 49 -9.60 -3.91 -2.22
C ALA A 49 -9.70 -5.45 -2.19
N GLY A 50 -9.75 -6.07 -1.01
CA GLY A 50 -9.77 -7.52 -0.84
C GLY A 50 -8.46 -8.17 -1.30
N LEU A 51 -7.36 -7.40 -1.31
CA LEU A 51 -6.05 -7.92 -1.66
C LEU A 51 -5.52 -8.76 -0.50
N SER A 52 -4.89 -9.88 -0.83
CA SER A 52 -4.23 -10.77 0.11
C SER A 52 -2.77 -10.95 -0.26
N TRP A 53 -1.94 -11.30 0.73
CA TRP A 53 -0.58 -11.76 0.49
C TRP A 53 -0.55 -13.29 0.39
N PRO A 54 0.21 -13.89 -0.54
CA PRO A 54 1.00 -13.25 -1.60
C PRO A 54 0.14 -12.65 -2.71
N LEU A 55 0.55 -11.48 -3.21
CA LEU A 55 -0.10 -10.87 -4.39
C LEU A 55 0.06 -11.81 -5.59
N PRO A 56 -1.00 -12.07 -6.37
CA PRO A 56 -0.91 -12.95 -7.52
C PRO A 56 0.02 -12.34 -8.58
N ASP A 57 0.81 -13.18 -9.26
CA ASP A 57 1.77 -12.74 -10.29
C ASP A 57 1.08 -12.08 -11.50
N THR A 58 -0.22 -12.34 -11.66
CA THR A 58 -1.08 -11.69 -12.65
C THR A 58 -1.39 -10.24 -12.31
N LEU A 59 -1.21 -9.81 -11.05
CA LEU A 59 -1.46 -8.45 -10.62
C LEU A 59 -0.30 -7.56 -11.03
N THR A 60 -0.54 -6.72 -12.02
CA THR A 60 0.45 -5.76 -12.50
C THR A 60 0.58 -4.56 -11.57
N ASP A 61 1.71 -3.86 -11.64
CA ASP A 61 1.94 -2.62 -10.88
C ASP A 61 0.84 -1.56 -11.16
N ALA A 62 0.35 -1.50 -12.40
CA ALA A 62 -0.72 -0.59 -12.80
C ALA A 62 -2.08 -0.95 -12.19
N GLU A 63 -2.40 -2.24 -12.08
CA GLU A 63 -3.64 -2.70 -11.43
C GLU A 63 -3.57 -2.50 -9.92
N LEU A 64 -2.42 -2.79 -9.31
CA LEU A 64 -2.19 -2.51 -7.89
C LEU A 64 -2.32 -1.01 -7.59
N GLU A 65 -1.69 -0.16 -8.42
CA GLU A 65 -1.85 1.30 -8.34
C GLU A 65 -3.33 1.66 -8.44
N ARG A 66 -4.03 1.13 -9.44
CA ARG A 66 -5.44 1.45 -9.66
C ARG A 66 -6.34 1.00 -8.50
N LEU A 67 -6.11 -0.16 -7.89
CA LEU A 67 -6.86 -0.63 -6.73
C LEU A 67 -6.62 0.23 -5.50
N LEU A 68 -5.34 0.52 -5.19
CA LEU A 68 -4.97 1.33 -4.04
C LEU A 68 -5.42 2.78 -4.17
N PHE A 69 -5.21 3.41 -5.33
CA PHE A 69 -5.60 4.80 -5.57
C PHE A 69 -7.10 4.97 -5.86
N SER A 70 -7.79 3.95 -6.41
CA SER A 70 -9.25 3.97 -6.49
C SER A 70 -9.90 3.92 -5.10
N ALA A 71 -9.27 3.23 -4.14
CA ALA A 71 -9.70 3.22 -2.75
C ALA A 71 -9.30 4.53 -2.01
N LEU A 72 -8.09 5.06 -2.26
CA LEU A 72 -7.59 6.33 -1.69
C LEU A 72 -8.47 7.54 -2.06
N ARG A 73 -9.15 7.47 -3.21
CA ARG A 73 -10.10 8.51 -3.65
C ARG A 73 -11.46 8.45 -2.94
N LYS A 74 -11.77 7.36 -2.21
CA LYS A 74 -13.04 7.24 -1.47
C LYS A 74 -12.99 7.84 -0.05
N SER A 75 -11.82 8.20 0.47
CA SER A 75 -11.68 8.69 1.85
C SER A 75 -11.97 10.18 2.06
N SER A 76 -12.61 10.87 1.10
CA SER A 76 -13.06 12.25 1.26
C SER A 76 -14.58 12.37 1.35
N VAL A 77 -15.25 11.50 2.12
CA VAL A 77 -16.60 11.78 2.68
C VAL A 77 -16.72 11.03 4.01
N ARG A 78 -16.37 11.67 5.12
CA ARG A 78 -17.15 11.61 6.36
C ARG A 78 -16.77 12.76 7.29
#